data_AF-A0A6A0BB67-F1
#
_entry.id   AF-A0A6A0BB67-F1
#
_cell.length_a   1.000
_cell.length_b   1.000
_cell.length_c   1.000
_cell.angle_alpha   90.00
_cell.angle_beta   90.00
_cell.angle_gamma   90.00
#
_symmetry.space_group_name_H-M   'P 1'
#
loop_
_entity.id
_entity.type
_entity.pdbx_description
1 polymer ?
#
loop_
_entity_poly.entity_id
_entity_poly.type
_entity_poly.pdbx_seq_one_letter_code
_entity_poly.pdbx_strand_id
1 'polypeptide(L)'
;MNKKQEKGILIDCGRKYWSYEDLEALLELMYRHKFNYLQLHFSDNEGLGIECKTFPKLASKQHLTHVEIQNLLRVAQMRGIEIIPEFDMPGHLGHILKIYPQYRLPKGNRFDDHALNILSVEATQFIEQILSEYMQLFKSCKKFHIGADEFINFETLADFPQLSKAAKASYGAKASGLELYVVFVNQIIEKLSVAGFQVRVWNDGFYRKDFYSEVELSKEVEVTFWTQWHKGMNEPETWLEQGYKIVNFNDNYLYYVLGEAAGYSYPTADKIRSDFDLLKFSGEHEVAECYRSQILGAYISVWADVAEAQTTEIILKNLARLMPALSEKILL
;
A
#
# COMPACT_ATOMS: atom_id res chain seq x y z
N MET A 1 0.03 -11.10 26.06
CA MET A 1 0.07 -9.63 25.98
C MET A 1 -0.92 -9.21 24.91
N ASN A 2 -1.98 -8.48 25.24
CA ASN A 2 -2.87 -7.91 24.22
C ASN A 2 -2.03 -6.96 23.34
N LYS A 3 -1.89 -7.28 22.06
CA LYS A 3 -1.19 -6.43 21.09
C LYS A 3 -2.06 -5.17 20.93
N LYS A 4 -1.50 -3.98 21.17
CA LYS A 4 -2.22 -2.71 21.00
C LYS A 4 -2.72 -2.59 19.55
N GLN A 5 -3.95 -2.12 19.38
CA GLN A 5 -4.50 -1.83 18.06
C GLN A 5 -3.68 -0.74 17.35
N GLU A 6 -3.65 -0.81 16.02
CA GLU A 6 -2.91 0.12 15.19
C GLU A 6 -3.72 1.40 14.97
N LYS A 7 -3.06 2.53 15.21
CA LYS A 7 -3.51 3.86 14.81
C LYS A 7 -2.45 4.42 13.90
N GLY A 8 -2.75 4.32 12.62
CA GLY A 8 -1.82 4.58 11.55
C GLY A 8 -2.08 5.90 10.84
N ILE A 9 -1.01 6.47 10.28
CA ILE A 9 -1.09 7.47 9.22
C ILE A 9 -0.36 6.89 8.00
N LEU A 10 -0.96 6.97 6.82
CA LEU A 10 -0.27 6.77 5.54
C LEU A 10 -0.01 8.13 4.91
N ILE A 11 1.22 8.33 4.43
CA ILE A 11 1.60 9.50 3.64
C ILE A 11 2.11 9.05 2.28
N ASP A 12 1.51 9.61 1.23
CA ASP A 12 1.98 9.54 -0.15
C ASP A 12 3.17 10.48 -0.36
N CYS A 13 4.35 9.87 -0.41
CA CYS A 13 5.63 10.45 -0.79
C CYS A 13 6.01 10.14 -2.25
N GLY A 14 5.24 9.30 -2.96
CA GLY A 14 5.44 8.96 -4.37
C GLY A 14 5.03 10.11 -5.29
N ARG A 15 3.89 10.74 -5.01
CA ARG A 15 3.32 11.86 -5.79
C ARG A 15 3.73 13.23 -5.26
N LYS A 16 3.88 13.38 -3.94
CA LYS A 16 4.23 14.66 -3.29
C LYS A 16 5.53 14.54 -2.50
N TYR A 17 6.41 15.52 -2.64
CA TYR A 17 7.58 15.62 -1.78
C TYR A 17 7.21 16.06 -0.36
N TRP A 18 7.63 15.28 0.63
CA TRP A 18 7.64 15.62 2.04
C TRP A 18 9.09 15.78 2.50
N SER A 19 9.42 16.96 3.06
CA SER A 19 10.76 17.16 3.63
C SER A 19 10.98 16.33 4.88
N TYR A 20 12.24 16.17 5.29
CA TYR A 20 12.58 15.57 6.57
C TYR A 20 11.87 16.31 7.73
N GLU A 21 11.84 17.63 7.69
CA GLU A 21 11.20 18.48 8.69
C GLU A 21 9.68 18.28 8.75
N ASP A 22 9.01 18.12 7.60
CA ASP A 22 7.58 17.82 7.55
C ASP A 22 7.26 16.48 8.22
N LEU A 23 8.06 15.44 7.93
CA LEU A 23 7.86 14.11 8.50
C LEU A 23 8.22 14.05 9.99
N GLU A 24 9.25 14.79 10.43
CA GLU A 24 9.56 14.92 11.85
C GLU A 24 8.42 15.63 12.61
N ALA A 25 7.85 16.70 12.03
CA ALA A 25 6.68 17.37 12.58
C ALA A 25 5.46 16.45 12.64
N LEU A 26 5.25 15.59 11.63
CA LEU A 26 4.21 14.57 11.66
C LEU A 26 4.43 13.56 12.79
N LEU A 27 5.65 13.02 12.96
CA LEU A 27 5.97 12.09 14.04
C LEU A 27 5.72 12.70 15.43
N GLU A 28 6.01 13.99 15.58
CA GLU A 28 5.71 14.74 16.80
C GLU A 28 4.20 14.84 17.07
N LEU A 29 3.40 15.16 16.05
CA LEU A 29 1.94 15.18 16.18
C LEU A 29 1.38 13.78 16.51
N MET A 30 1.84 12.75 15.79
CA MET A 30 1.45 11.36 16.01
C MET A 30 1.73 10.92 17.45
N TYR A 31 2.91 11.25 17.99
CA TYR A 31 3.28 10.95 19.36
C TYR A 31 2.33 11.58 20.37
N ARG A 32 2.00 12.88 20.20
CA ARG A 32 1.05 13.59 21.09
C ARG A 32 -0.34 12.96 21.08
N HIS A 33 -0.76 12.42 19.94
CA HIS A 33 -2.06 11.77 19.78
C HIS A 33 -2.01 10.24 19.93
N LYS A 34 -0.87 9.68 20.38
CA LYS A 34 -0.67 8.24 20.63
C LYS A 34 -0.90 7.37 19.39
N PHE A 35 -0.59 7.87 18.20
CA PHE A 35 -0.46 7.06 16.98
C PHE A 35 0.84 6.26 17.04
N ASN A 36 0.85 5.08 16.44
CA ASN A 36 1.93 4.11 16.61
C ASN A 36 2.47 3.55 15.28
N TYR A 37 1.87 3.88 14.14
CA TYR A 37 2.39 3.47 12.83
C TYR A 37 2.37 4.62 11.82
N LEU A 38 3.48 4.80 11.09
CA LEU A 38 3.57 5.69 9.94
C LEU A 38 3.90 4.84 8.71
N GLN A 39 2.97 4.73 7.77
CA GLN A 39 3.21 4.11 6.47
C GLN A 39 3.69 5.16 5.47
N LEU A 40 4.85 4.91 4.85
CA LEU A 40 5.45 5.77 3.85
C LEU A 40 5.25 5.14 2.47
N HIS A 41 4.22 5.56 1.74
CA HIS A 41 3.99 5.20 0.35
C HIS A 41 4.93 6.02 -0.53
N PHE A 42 6.13 5.50 -0.81
CA PHE A 42 7.21 6.29 -1.40
C PHE A 42 7.45 6.05 -2.88
N SER A 43 6.63 5.23 -3.54
CA SER A 43 6.71 4.95 -4.97
C SER A 43 5.33 4.86 -5.59
N ASP A 44 5.12 5.55 -6.70
CA ASP A 44 3.89 5.49 -7.50
C ASP A 44 4.25 5.77 -8.97
N ASN A 45 3.23 5.91 -9.83
CA ASN A 45 3.34 6.28 -11.23
C ASN A 45 4.01 7.62 -11.46
N GLU A 46 3.91 8.53 -10.49
CA GLU A 46 4.42 9.90 -10.60
C GLU A 46 5.87 10.05 -10.12
N GLY A 47 6.36 9.16 -9.24
CA GLY A 47 7.66 9.37 -8.63
C GLY A 47 8.15 8.27 -7.69
N LEU A 48 9.42 8.43 -7.30
CA LEU A 48 10.09 7.65 -6.27
C LEU A 48 10.68 8.62 -5.23
N GLY A 49 9.99 8.77 -4.11
CA GLY A 49 10.23 9.78 -3.08
C GLY A 49 11.44 9.54 -2.18
N ILE A 50 12.13 8.41 -2.33
CA ILE A 50 13.36 8.08 -1.59
C ILE A 50 14.50 7.79 -2.58
N GLU A 51 15.70 8.27 -2.25
CA GLU A 51 16.94 7.98 -2.97
C GLU A 51 17.06 6.48 -3.31
N CYS A 52 17.38 6.17 -4.57
CA CYS A 52 17.73 4.83 -5.04
C CYS A 52 19.18 4.83 -5.51
N LYS A 53 20.10 4.25 -4.74
CA LYS A 53 21.53 4.22 -5.05
C LYS A 53 21.88 3.21 -6.14
N THR A 54 21.14 2.12 -6.22
CA THR A 54 21.31 1.07 -7.23
C THR A 54 20.98 1.60 -8.62
N PHE A 55 19.94 2.44 -8.73
CA PHE A 55 19.55 3.12 -9.96
C PHE A 55 19.29 4.62 -9.72
N PRO A 56 20.34 5.46 -9.65
CA PRO A 56 20.22 6.87 -9.24
C PRO A 56 19.27 7.74 -10.07
N LYS A 57 18.98 7.34 -11.31
CA LYS A 57 18.04 8.05 -12.19
C LYS A 57 16.58 7.89 -11.76
N LEU A 58 16.27 6.91 -10.92
CA LEU A 58 14.90 6.64 -10.48
C LEU A 58 14.40 7.63 -9.43
N ALA A 59 15.28 8.17 -8.58
CA ALA A 59 14.83 9.08 -7.53
C ALA A 59 14.18 10.34 -8.13
N SER A 60 13.05 10.74 -7.57
CA SER A 60 12.39 12.01 -7.91
C SER A 60 13.34 13.18 -7.71
N LYS A 61 13.13 14.30 -8.42
CA LYS A 61 14.01 15.49 -8.29
C LYS A 61 14.13 15.98 -6.85
N GLN A 62 13.02 15.96 -6.12
CA GLN A 62 13.00 16.11 -4.68
C GLN A 62 12.69 14.73 -4.10
N HIS A 63 13.55 14.26 -3.20
CA HIS A 63 13.45 12.95 -2.56
C HIS A 63 14.17 13.01 -1.21
N LEU A 64 13.83 12.08 -0.33
CA LEU A 64 14.54 11.85 0.93
C LEU A 64 15.77 11.00 0.67
N THR A 65 16.91 11.45 1.16
CA THR A 65 18.17 10.69 1.15
C THR A 65 18.11 9.51 2.12
N HIS A 66 18.98 8.52 1.92
CA HIS A 66 19.12 7.43 2.89
C HIS A 66 19.47 7.93 4.29
N VAL A 67 20.25 9.02 4.41
CA VAL A 67 20.62 9.59 5.71
C VAL A 67 19.41 10.19 6.42
N GLU A 68 18.56 10.92 5.70
CA GLU A 68 17.30 11.46 6.24
C GLU A 68 16.36 10.33 6.68
N ILE A 69 16.23 9.27 5.90
CA ILE A 69 15.42 8.10 6.29
C ILE A 69 15.98 7.42 7.54
N GLN A 70 17.30 7.21 7.64
CA GLN A 70 17.90 6.64 8.86
C GLN A 70 17.69 7.53 10.10
N ASN A 71 17.72 8.86 9.91
CA ASN A 71 17.40 9.80 10.98
C ASN A 71 15.93 9.70 11.37
N LEU A 72 15.02 9.68 10.40
CA LEU A 72 13.59 9.57 10.61
C LEU A 72 13.22 8.29 11.36
N LEU A 73 13.83 7.15 11.00
CA LEU A 73 13.66 5.87 11.68
C LEU A 73 14.04 5.93 13.17
N ARG A 74 15.17 6.57 13.49
CA ARG A 74 15.60 6.77 14.89
C ARG A 74 14.62 7.63 15.68
N VAL A 75 14.18 8.71 15.06
CA VAL A 75 13.26 9.70 15.61
C VAL A 75 11.87 9.09 15.86
N ALA A 76 11.39 8.23 14.95
CA ALA A 76 10.17 7.45 15.12
C ALA A 76 10.29 6.42 16.26
N GLN A 77 11.41 5.69 16.31
CA GLN A 77 11.68 4.70 17.37
C GLN A 77 11.68 5.34 18.77
N MET A 78 12.32 6.50 18.93
CA MET A 78 12.31 7.26 20.20
C MET A 78 10.91 7.67 20.65
N ARG A 79 9.97 7.83 19.71
CA ARG A 79 8.57 8.17 19.96
C ARG A 79 7.65 6.94 20.03
N GLY A 80 8.20 5.73 19.92
CA GLY A 80 7.40 4.50 19.90
C GLY A 80 6.49 4.36 18.68
N ILE A 81 6.85 5.02 17.57
CA ILE A 81 6.17 4.93 16.28
C ILE A 81 6.96 4.00 15.37
N GLU A 82 6.29 3.03 14.77
CA GLU A 82 6.88 2.11 13.81
C GLU A 82 6.64 2.63 12.39
N ILE A 83 7.72 2.77 11.61
CA ILE A 83 7.62 3.12 10.19
C ILE A 83 7.39 1.84 9.38
N ILE A 84 6.45 1.90 8.43
CA ILE A 84 6.20 0.86 7.43
C ILE A 84 6.57 1.45 6.06
N PRO A 85 7.71 1.08 5.47
CA PRO A 85 8.00 1.44 4.08
C PRO A 85 7.02 0.74 3.14
N GLU A 86 6.61 1.44 2.09
CA GLU A 86 5.81 0.88 1.01
C GLU A 86 6.48 1.14 -0.34
N PHE A 87 6.92 0.05 -0.97
CA PHE A 87 7.44 0.04 -2.34
C PHE A 87 6.48 -0.77 -3.20
N ASP A 88 5.69 -0.06 -3.99
CA ASP A 88 4.58 -0.63 -4.75
C ASP A 88 5.06 -1.41 -5.98
N MET A 89 4.53 -2.62 -6.15
CA MET A 89 4.75 -3.49 -7.28
C MET A 89 3.70 -4.62 -7.30
N PRO A 90 3.41 -5.24 -8.46
CA PRO A 90 3.94 -4.96 -9.80
C PRO A 90 3.15 -3.90 -10.59
N GLY A 91 2.10 -3.33 -10.00
CA GLY A 91 1.38 -2.14 -10.50
C GLY A 91 2.06 -0.84 -10.06
N HIS A 92 1.46 0.29 -10.42
CA HIS A 92 1.91 1.63 -10.01
C HIS A 92 3.40 1.96 -10.24
N LEU A 93 4.01 1.35 -11.25
CA LEU A 93 5.43 1.55 -11.59
C LEU A 93 5.65 2.57 -12.71
N GLY A 94 4.67 3.42 -13.02
CA GLY A 94 4.72 4.37 -14.15
C GLY A 94 6.01 5.18 -14.24
N HIS A 95 6.51 5.71 -13.13
CA HIS A 95 7.75 6.49 -13.08
C HIS A 95 8.97 5.65 -13.42
N ILE A 96 9.08 4.47 -12.82
CA ILE A 96 10.17 3.52 -13.05
C ILE A 96 10.16 3.02 -14.50
N LEU A 97 8.99 2.62 -15.00
CA LEU A 97 8.82 2.04 -16.33
C LEU A 97 8.88 3.08 -17.45
N LYS A 98 8.72 4.37 -17.16
CA LYS A 98 9.06 5.45 -18.10
C LYS A 98 10.56 5.54 -18.36
N ILE A 99 11.38 5.27 -17.33
CA ILE A 99 12.85 5.29 -17.44
C ILE A 99 13.38 3.97 -18.02
N TYR A 100 12.73 2.85 -17.67
CA TYR A 100 13.09 1.50 -18.12
C TYR A 100 11.94 0.83 -18.89
N PRO A 101 11.59 1.34 -20.09
CA PRO A 101 10.41 0.88 -20.83
C PRO A 101 10.50 -0.57 -21.33
N GLN A 102 11.70 -1.14 -21.42
CA GLN A 102 11.90 -2.55 -21.79
C GLN A 102 11.30 -3.55 -20.79
N TYR A 103 11.00 -3.11 -19.56
CA TYR A 103 10.42 -3.97 -18.52
C TYR A 103 8.90 -3.88 -18.41
N ARG A 104 8.24 -3.13 -19.30
CA ARG A 104 6.78 -2.99 -19.31
C ARG A 104 6.09 -4.27 -19.76
N LEU A 105 4.96 -4.60 -19.14
CA LEU A 105 4.11 -5.70 -19.53
C LEU A 105 3.51 -5.45 -20.93
N PRO A 106 3.62 -6.38 -21.90
CA PRO A 106 2.95 -6.23 -23.19
C PRO A 106 1.43 -6.10 -23.06
N LYS A 107 0.80 -5.26 -23.87
CA LYS A 107 -0.65 -5.06 -23.89
C LYS A 107 -1.13 -5.01 -25.34
N GLY A 108 -1.59 -6.14 -25.87
CA GLY A 108 -1.83 -6.33 -27.30
C GLY A 108 -0.61 -5.95 -28.15
N ASN A 109 -0.75 -4.92 -29.00
CA ASN A 109 0.33 -4.39 -29.85
C ASN A 109 1.10 -3.22 -29.19
N ARG A 110 0.85 -2.94 -27.91
CA ARG A 110 1.47 -1.88 -27.12
C ARG A 110 2.08 -2.48 -25.85
N PHE A 111 2.45 -1.63 -24.92
CA PHE A 111 2.86 -1.98 -23.57
C PHE A 111 1.99 -1.22 -22.58
N ASP A 112 1.76 -1.81 -21.41
CA ASP A 112 1.18 -1.09 -20.30
C ASP A 112 2.17 -0.07 -19.76
N ASP A 113 1.68 1.10 -19.35
CA ASP A 113 2.54 2.21 -18.91
C ASP A 113 2.98 2.05 -17.45
N HIS A 114 2.30 1.22 -16.67
CA HIS A 114 2.39 1.16 -15.21
C HIS A 114 2.64 -0.26 -14.65
N ALA A 115 2.40 -1.31 -15.45
CA ALA A 115 2.56 -2.69 -15.04
C ALA A 115 3.93 -3.30 -15.42
N LEU A 116 4.63 -3.89 -14.45
CA LEU A 116 5.86 -4.66 -14.69
C LEU A 116 5.57 -5.93 -15.49
N ASN A 117 6.45 -6.29 -16.41
CA ASN A 117 6.41 -7.59 -17.07
C ASN A 117 6.85 -8.73 -16.13
N ILE A 118 5.94 -9.22 -15.30
CA ILE A 118 6.19 -10.34 -14.38
C ILE A 118 6.56 -11.67 -15.06
N LEU A 119 6.47 -11.75 -16.40
CA LEU A 119 6.90 -12.92 -17.18
C LEU A 119 8.37 -12.86 -17.61
N SER A 120 9.02 -11.69 -17.48
CA SER A 120 10.43 -11.51 -17.85
C SER A 120 11.29 -11.62 -16.60
N VAL A 121 12.23 -12.58 -16.63
CA VAL A 121 13.22 -12.78 -15.57
C VAL A 121 14.06 -11.53 -15.37
N GLU A 122 14.39 -10.82 -16.45
CA GLU A 122 15.16 -9.59 -16.40
C GLU A 122 14.38 -8.46 -15.72
N ALA A 123 13.07 -8.35 -16.01
CA ALA A 123 12.20 -7.36 -15.38
C ALA A 123 11.99 -7.65 -13.88
N THR A 124 11.77 -8.91 -13.50
CA THR A 124 11.61 -9.28 -12.09
C THR A 124 12.92 -9.13 -11.31
N GLN A 125 14.07 -9.52 -11.88
CA GLN A 125 15.38 -9.29 -11.26
C GLN A 125 15.71 -7.80 -11.12
N PHE A 126 15.27 -6.96 -12.06
CA PHE A 126 15.45 -5.52 -11.99
C PHE A 126 14.69 -4.92 -10.80
N ILE A 127 13.39 -5.23 -10.64
CA ILE A 127 12.61 -4.70 -9.52
C ILE A 127 13.11 -5.26 -8.18
N GLU A 128 13.56 -6.52 -8.15
CA GLU A 128 14.10 -7.14 -6.95
C GLU A 128 15.43 -6.52 -6.49
N GLN A 129 16.25 -6.01 -7.40
CA GLN A 129 17.47 -5.27 -7.04
C GLN A 129 17.13 -3.97 -6.30
N ILE A 130 16.12 -3.23 -6.79
CA ILE A 130 15.62 -2.02 -6.12
C ILE A 130 15.04 -2.39 -4.75
N LEU A 131 14.19 -3.40 -4.69
CA LEU A 131 13.60 -3.88 -3.43
C LEU A 131 14.69 -4.27 -2.42
N SER A 132 15.76 -4.95 -2.85
CA SER A 132 16.84 -5.37 -1.95
C SER A 132 17.56 -4.21 -1.28
N GLU A 133 17.69 -3.07 -1.97
CA GLU A 133 18.21 -1.84 -1.38
C GLU A 133 17.29 -1.31 -0.27
N TYR A 134 15.98 -1.23 -0.54
CA TYR A 134 15.02 -0.74 0.44
C TYR A 134 14.84 -1.70 1.63
N MET A 135 14.91 -3.02 1.41
CA MET A 135 14.99 -4.01 2.49
C MET A 135 16.16 -3.71 3.42
N GLN A 136 17.33 -3.38 2.87
CA GLN A 136 18.50 -3.04 3.68
C GLN A 136 18.36 -1.69 4.38
N LEU A 137 17.79 -0.69 3.71
CA LEU A 137 17.56 0.65 4.28
C LEU A 137 16.60 0.56 5.47
N PHE A 138 15.54 -0.23 5.34
CA PHE A 138 14.48 -0.37 6.34
C PHE A 138 14.61 -1.61 7.24
N LYS A 139 15.79 -2.24 7.31
CA LYS A 139 16.02 -3.47 8.11
C LYS A 139 15.69 -3.38 9.61
N SER A 140 15.52 -2.16 10.15
CA SER A 140 15.09 -1.93 11.54
C SER A 140 13.57 -1.87 11.71
N CYS A 141 12.82 -1.73 10.62
CA CYS A 141 11.37 -1.86 10.58
C CYS A 141 10.98 -3.33 10.71
N LYS A 142 9.80 -3.59 11.28
CA LYS A 142 9.27 -4.97 11.40
C LYS A 142 8.34 -5.33 10.26
N LYS A 143 7.85 -4.34 9.53
CA LYS A 143 6.86 -4.48 8.47
C LYS A 143 7.35 -3.85 7.19
N PHE A 144 6.89 -4.38 6.07
CA PHE A 144 7.15 -3.84 4.74
C PHE A 144 5.88 -4.03 3.89
N HIS A 145 5.40 -2.96 3.27
CA HIS A 145 4.26 -3.01 2.37
C HIS A 145 4.77 -3.08 0.93
N ILE A 146 4.21 -3.97 0.12
CA ILE A 146 4.64 -4.13 -1.28
C ILE A 146 3.61 -3.61 -2.28
N GLY A 147 2.57 -2.97 -1.77
CA GLY A 147 1.44 -2.46 -2.55
C GLY A 147 0.65 -3.63 -3.10
N ALA A 148 0.91 -3.93 -4.37
CA ALA A 148 0.28 -4.97 -5.18
C ALA A 148 -1.16 -4.63 -5.59
N ASP A 149 -1.62 -3.42 -5.36
CA ASP A 149 -2.87 -2.93 -5.92
C ASP A 149 -2.73 -2.62 -7.40
N GLU A 150 -3.88 -2.66 -8.07
CA GLU A 150 -4.10 -2.16 -9.43
C GLU A 150 -3.02 -2.59 -10.44
N PHE A 151 -2.47 -3.81 -10.29
CA PHE A 151 -1.43 -4.34 -11.18
C PHE A 151 -1.77 -4.11 -12.66
N ILE A 152 -3.01 -4.45 -13.01
CA ILE A 152 -3.65 -4.13 -14.28
C ILE A 152 -5.13 -3.90 -14.02
N ASN A 153 -5.81 -3.25 -14.97
CA ASN A 153 -7.27 -3.28 -14.97
C ASN A 153 -7.77 -4.69 -15.36
N PHE A 154 -8.23 -5.44 -14.35
CA PHE A 154 -8.71 -6.81 -14.51
C PHE A 154 -9.96 -6.94 -15.42
N GLU A 155 -10.76 -5.89 -15.64
CA GLU A 155 -11.83 -5.92 -16.65
C GLU A 155 -11.27 -6.05 -18.07
N THR A 156 -10.04 -5.60 -18.28
CA THR A 156 -9.31 -5.64 -19.55
C THR A 156 -8.24 -6.72 -19.58
N LEU A 157 -8.34 -7.76 -18.75
CA LEU A 157 -7.36 -8.87 -18.71
C LEU A 157 -7.13 -9.51 -20.09
N ALA A 158 -8.13 -9.50 -20.97
CA ALA A 158 -8.03 -9.99 -22.34
C ALA A 158 -6.98 -9.23 -23.20
N ASP A 159 -6.63 -8.00 -22.82
CA ASP A 159 -5.57 -7.21 -23.48
C ASP A 159 -4.16 -7.75 -23.18
N PHE A 160 -4.03 -8.72 -22.26
CA PHE A 160 -2.78 -9.35 -21.84
C PHE A 160 -2.76 -10.85 -22.20
N PRO A 161 -2.86 -11.22 -23.49
CA PRO A 161 -3.00 -12.62 -23.91
C PRO A 161 -1.82 -13.50 -23.48
N GLN A 162 -0.63 -12.91 -23.30
CA GLN A 162 0.55 -13.61 -22.81
C GLN A 162 0.43 -14.07 -21.35
N LEU A 163 -0.26 -13.31 -20.48
CA LEU A 163 -0.51 -13.74 -19.09
C LEU A 163 -1.41 -14.97 -19.10
N SER A 164 -2.54 -14.91 -19.82
CA SER A 164 -3.46 -16.05 -19.92
C SER A 164 -2.80 -17.27 -20.57
N LYS A 165 -2.00 -17.08 -21.63
CA LYS A 165 -1.28 -18.18 -22.29
C LYS A 165 -0.27 -18.84 -21.35
N ALA A 166 0.55 -18.05 -20.65
CA ALA A 166 1.53 -18.56 -19.70
C ALA A 166 0.83 -19.26 -18.51
N ALA A 167 -0.25 -18.68 -17.97
CA ALA A 167 -0.97 -19.25 -16.86
C ALA A 167 -1.62 -20.58 -17.26
N LYS A 168 -2.22 -20.67 -18.45
CA LYS A 168 -2.80 -21.93 -18.96
C LYS A 168 -1.77 -23.02 -19.17
N ALA A 169 -0.53 -22.67 -19.52
CA ALA A 169 0.55 -23.64 -19.64
C ALA A 169 0.97 -24.21 -18.27
N SER A 170 0.91 -23.41 -17.21
CA SER A 170 1.35 -23.81 -15.86
C SER A 170 0.23 -24.40 -14.99
N TYR A 171 -1.00 -23.89 -15.10
CA TYR A 171 -2.13 -24.17 -14.21
C TYR A 171 -3.36 -24.74 -14.92
N GLY A 172 -3.27 -24.96 -16.24
CA GLY A 172 -4.32 -25.60 -17.03
C GLY A 172 -5.34 -24.65 -17.65
N ALA A 173 -6.25 -25.21 -18.45
CA ALA A 173 -7.08 -24.43 -19.39
C ALA A 173 -7.98 -23.35 -18.78
N LYS A 174 -8.30 -23.44 -17.48
CA LYS A 174 -9.16 -22.48 -16.76
C LYS A 174 -8.38 -21.28 -16.20
N ALA A 175 -7.06 -21.33 -16.17
CA ALA A 175 -6.23 -20.28 -15.61
C ALA A 175 -6.41 -18.95 -16.38
N SER A 176 -6.53 -17.86 -15.64
CA SER A 176 -6.86 -16.55 -16.19
C SER A 176 -5.62 -15.72 -16.51
N GLY A 177 -4.53 -15.92 -15.75
CA GLY A 177 -3.41 -14.99 -15.68
C GLY A 177 -3.19 -14.49 -14.25
N LEU A 178 -4.26 -14.47 -13.44
CA LEU A 178 -4.22 -14.04 -12.05
C LEU A 178 -3.26 -14.89 -11.22
N GLU A 179 -3.16 -16.19 -11.52
CA GLU A 179 -2.23 -17.12 -10.85
C GLU A 179 -0.79 -16.60 -10.91
N LEU A 180 -0.35 -16.06 -12.05
CA LEU A 180 1.03 -15.59 -12.22
C LEU A 180 1.29 -14.31 -11.43
N TYR A 181 0.29 -13.43 -11.33
CA TYR A 181 0.36 -12.27 -10.44
C TYR A 181 0.47 -12.71 -8.98
N VAL A 182 -0.37 -13.64 -8.52
CA VAL A 182 -0.29 -14.16 -7.14
C VAL A 182 1.04 -14.87 -6.87
N VAL A 183 1.58 -15.62 -7.83
CA VAL A 183 2.91 -16.24 -7.73
C VAL A 183 4.00 -15.18 -7.55
N PHE A 184 4.00 -14.14 -8.39
CA PHE A 184 4.98 -13.05 -8.28
C PHE A 184 4.92 -12.40 -6.89
N VAL A 185 3.71 -12.03 -6.44
CA VAL A 185 3.52 -11.43 -5.11
C VAL A 185 4.00 -12.37 -4.00
N ASN A 186 3.66 -13.67 -4.07
CA ASN A 186 4.10 -14.67 -3.08
C ASN A 186 5.62 -14.83 -3.03
N GLN A 187 6.32 -14.74 -4.16
CA GLN A 187 7.78 -14.78 -4.20
C GLN A 187 8.41 -13.57 -3.49
N ILE A 188 7.83 -12.38 -3.71
CA ILE A 188 8.26 -11.16 -3.02
C ILE A 188 7.96 -11.24 -1.51
N ILE A 189 6.79 -11.77 -1.13
CA ILE A 189 6.42 -12.02 0.27
C ILE A 189 7.45 -12.93 0.92
N GLU A 190 7.75 -14.09 0.32
CA GLU A 190 8.72 -15.04 0.86
C GLU A 190 10.09 -14.39 1.09
N LYS A 191 10.57 -13.62 0.11
CA LYS A 191 11.86 -12.92 0.19
C LYS A 191 11.92 -11.91 1.35
N LEU A 192 10.84 -11.17 1.58
CA LEU A 192 10.72 -10.23 2.70
C LEU A 192 10.55 -10.95 4.04
N SER A 193 9.73 -12.01 4.10
CA SER A 193 9.56 -12.85 5.29
C SER A 193 10.88 -13.46 5.74
N VAL A 194 11.69 -13.99 4.82
CA VAL A 194 13.03 -14.53 5.11
C VAL A 194 13.98 -13.44 5.66
N ALA A 195 13.82 -12.19 5.22
CA ALA A 195 14.55 -11.05 5.75
C ALA A 195 14.02 -10.54 7.11
N GLY A 196 12.93 -11.13 7.62
CA GLY A 196 12.36 -10.83 8.93
C GLY A 196 11.24 -9.79 8.94
N PHE A 197 10.70 -9.42 7.76
CA PHE A 197 9.58 -8.49 7.66
C PHE A 197 8.23 -9.22 7.72
N GLN A 198 7.28 -8.65 8.46
CA GLN A 198 5.86 -8.93 8.31
C GLN A 198 5.33 -8.15 7.09
N VAL A 199 4.96 -8.86 6.04
CA VAL A 199 4.59 -8.24 4.75
C VAL A 199 3.13 -7.77 4.75
N ARG A 200 2.88 -6.66 4.05
CA ARG A 200 1.54 -6.13 3.76
C ARG A 200 1.27 -5.96 2.27
N VAL A 201 0.02 -6.20 1.90
CA VAL A 201 -0.52 -6.05 0.54
C VAL A 201 -1.90 -5.40 0.59
N TRP A 202 -2.23 -4.61 -0.42
CA TRP A 202 -3.61 -4.17 -0.69
C TRP A 202 -4.47 -5.34 -1.16
N ASN A 203 -5.79 -5.23 -1.00
CA ASN A 203 -6.71 -6.37 -1.21
C ASN A 203 -7.24 -6.55 -2.65
N ASP A 204 -7.27 -5.51 -3.47
CA ASP A 204 -8.06 -5.44 -4.71
C ASP A 204 -7.68 -6.45 -5.81
N GLY A 205 -6.42 -6.86 -5.85
CA GLY A 205 -5.91 -7.83 -6.81
C GLY A 205 -6.22 -9.29 -6.47
N PHE A 206 -6.62 -9.63 -5.24
CA PHE A 206 -6.74 -11.02 -4.79
C PHE A 206 -8.18 -11.40 -4.44
N TYR A 207 -8.42 -12.71 -4.39
CA TYR A 207 -9.74 -13.27 -4.06
C TYR A 207 -10.84 -12.53 -4.80
N ARG A 208 -10.77 -12.45 -6.12
CA ARG A 208 -11.76 -11.69 -6.89
C ARG A 208 -13.02 -12.53 -7.16
N LYS A 209 -14.19 -11.88 -7.23
CA LYS A 209 -15.47 -12.53 -7.56
C LYS A 209 -15.58 -12.92 -9.03
N ASP A 210 -14.92 -12.15 -9.89
CA ASP A 210 -14.97 -12.28 -11.34
C ASP A 210 -13.87 -13.20 -11.90
N PHE A 211 -12.85 -13.52 -11.10
CA PHE A 211 -11.76 -14.41 -11.49
C PHE A 211 -11.37 -15.35 -10.35
N TYR A 212 -11.31 -16.64 -10.67
CA TYR A 212 -10.70 -17.64 -9.80
C TYR A 212 -9.21 -17.77 -10.11
N SER A 213 -8.41 -18.04 -9.07
CA SER A 213 -6.98 -18.36 -9.15
C SER A 213 -6.73 -19.70 -8.47
N GLU A 214 -6.03 -20.61 -9.15
CA GLU A 214 -5.54 -21.87 -8.54
C GLU A 214 -4.44 -21.64 -7.50
N VAL A 215 -3.86 -20.44 -7.47
CA VAL A 215 -2.83 -20.04 -6.51
C VAL A 215 -3.44 -19.12 -5.47
N GLU A 216 -3.32 -19.49 -4.20
CA GLU A 216 -3.71 -18.66 -3.07
C GLU A 216 -2.60 -17.70 -2.65
N LEU A 217 -3.00 -16.54 -2.14
CA LEU A 217 -2.08 -15.59 -1.52
C LEU A 217 -1.49 -16.20 -0.23
N SER A 218 -0.21 -15.98 0.03
CA SER A 218 0.46 -16.46 1.24
C SER A 218 -0.31 -16.07 2.51
N LYS A 219 -0.54 -17.02 3.43
CA LYS A 219 -1.19 -16.77 4.73
C LYS A 219 -0.29 -16.01 5.71
N GLU A 220 0.96 -15.74 5.33
CA GLU A 220 1.90 -14.98 6.16
C GLU A 220 1.71 -13.47 6.09
N VAL A 221 0.86 -12.94 5.20
CA VAL A 221 0.67 -11.49 5.05
C VAL A 221 -0.39 -10.90 5.98
N GLU A 222 -0.27 -9.61 6.24
CA GLU A 222 -1.35 -8.76 6.75
C GLU A 222 -1.98 -8.02 5.56
N VAL A 223 -3.30 -7.98 5.47
CA VAL A 223 -4.00 -7.36 4.34
C VAL A 223 -4.43 -5.94 4.69
N THR A 224 -4.13 -4.97 3.84
CA THR A 224 -4.63 -3.59 3.96
C THR A 224 -5.90 -3.44 3.13
N PHE A 225 -7.04 -3.23 3.79
CA PHE A 225 -8.35 -3.21 3.16
C PHE A 225 -8.84 -1.77 3.01
N TRP A 226 -8.64 -1.19 1.82
CA TRP A 226 -8.92 0.21 1.50
C TRP A 226 -10.35 0.51 1.07
N THR A 227 -10.71 0.08 -0.13
CA THR A 227 -11.92 0.48 -0.85
C THR A 227 -12.61 -0.73 -1.47
N GLN A 228 -13.80 -0.55 -2.04
CA GLN A 228 -14.51 -1.50 -2.90
C GLN A 228 -14.91 -0.83 -4.23
N TRP A 229 -14.01 -0.03 -4.81
CA TRP A 229 -14.27 0.72 -6.05
C TRP A 229 -14.60 -0.18 -7.25
N HIS A 230 -14.14 -1.44 -7.25
CA HIS A 230 -14.39 -2.39 -8.32
C HIS A 230 -15.33 -3.53 -7.89
N LYS A 231 -16.36 -3.82 -8.70
CA LYS A 231 -17.38 -4.87 -8.45
C LYS A 231 -16.82 -6.29 -8.24
N GLY A 232 -15.65 -6.55 -8.79
CA GLY A 232 -14.93 -7.81 -8.69
C GLY A 232 -14.21 -8.01 -7.35
N MET A 233 -14.08 -6.99 -6.51
CA MET A 233 -13.46 -7.10 -5.19
C MET A 233 -14.39 -7.81 -4.22
N ASN A 234 -13.83 -8.72 -3.42
CA ASN A 234 -14.56 -9.37 -2.33
C ASN A 234 -14.64 -8.51 -1.07
N GLU A 235 -15.72 -8.73 -0.32
CA GLU A 235 -15.99 -8.14 0.99
C GLU A 235 -14.93 -8.55 2.02
N PRO A 236 -14.71 -7.74 3.07
CA PRO A 236 -13.74 -8.06 4.12
C PRO A 236 -14.00 -9.40 4.81
N GLU A 237 -15.26 -9.85 4.92
CA GLU A 237 -15.63 -11.15 5.48
C GLU A 237 -14.95 -12.31 4.77
N THR A 238 -14.86 -12.27 3.43
CA THR A 238 -14.17 -13.31 2.65
C THR A 238 -12.72 -13.48 3.08
N TRP A 239 -12.04 -12.38 3.40
CA TRP A 239 -10.65 -12.41 3.89
C TRP A 239 -10.55 -12.93 5.33
N LEU A 240 -11.52 -12.55 6.17
CA LEU A 240 -11.57 -12.94 7.57
C LEU A 240 -11.86 -14.44 7.72
N GLU A 241 -12.80 -14.97 6.94
CA GLU A 241 -13.11 -16.41 6.87
C GLU A 241 -11.93 -17.24 6.39
N GLN A 242 -11.13 -16.67 5.49
CA GLN A 242 -9.87 -17.25 4.99
C GLN A 242 -8.72 -17.18 6.01
N GLY A 243 -8.96 -16.61 7.20
CA GLY A 243 -8.01 -16.54 8.31
C GLY A 243 -7.02 -15.37 8.25
N TYR A 244 -7.19 -14.42 7.33
CA TYR A 244 -6.30 -13.26 7.26
C TYR A 244 -6.55 -12.29 8.42
N LYS A 245 -5.49 -11.58 8.78
CA LYS A 245 -5.58 -10.36 9.58
C LYS A 245 -5.64 -9.17 8.64
N ILE A 246 -6.56 -8.25 8.93
CA ILE A 246 -6.81 -7.10 8.06
C ILE A 246 -6.61 -5.79 8.83
N VAL A 247 -6.13 -4.78 8.11
CA VAL A 247 -6.01 -3.40 8.57
C VAL A 247 -7.05 -2.58 7.82
N ASN A 248 -7.80 -1.76 8.55
CA ASN A 248 -8.90 -0.99 7.99
C ASN A 248 -8.41 0.35 7.41
N PHE A 249 -8.50 0.51 6.10
CA PHE A 249 -8.15 1.72 5.36
C PHE A 249 -9.41 2.40 4.77
N ASN A 250 -10.55 2.33 5.48
CA ASN A 250 -11.85 2.81 5.02
C ASN A 250 -11.80 4.18 4.32
N ASP A 251 -12.07 4.16 3.02
CA ASP A 251 -12.09 5.32 2.13
C ASP A 251 -13.23 6.32 2.42
N ASN A 252 -14.36 5.88 2.98
CA ASN A 252 -15.46 6.76 3.33
C ASN A 252 -15.11 7.72 4.47
N TYR A 253 -14.25 7.31 5.42
CA TYR A 253 -14.01 8.08 6.66
C TYR A 253 -12.58 8.54 6.84
N LEU A 254 -11.60 7.85 6.25
CA LEU A 254 -10.19 8.01 6.59
C LEU A 254 -9.32 8.43 5.41
N TYR A 255 -9.89 8.60 4.21
CA TYR A 255 -9.16 9.05 3.02
C TYR A 255 -9.13 10.56 2.91
N TYR A 256 -7.94 11.13 3.07
CA TYR A 256 -7.61 12.51 2.80
C TYR A 256 -6.92 12.61 1.43
N VAL A 257 -7.72 12.59 0.37
CA VAL A 257 -7.22 12.70 -1.01
C VAL A 257 -7.08 14.17 -1.42
N LEU A 258 -5.86 14.63 -1.65
CA LEU A 258 -5.58 16.02 -2.00
C LEU A 258 -6.31 16.43 -3.28
N GLY A 259 -7.01 17.56 -3.20
CA GLY A 259 -7.84 18.09 -4.27
C GLY A 259 -9.24 17.49 -4.34
N GLU A 260 -9.63 16.62 -3.38
CA GLU A 260 -10.92 15.91 -3.43
C GLU A 260 -11.09 15.16 -4.77
N ALA A 261 -9.97 14.64 -5.26
CA ALA A 261 -9.89 13.89 -6.51
C ALA A 261 -10.67 12.57 -6.43
N ALA A 262 -10.94 11.96 -7.58
CA ALA A 262 -11.68 10.70 -7.71
C ALA A 262 -13.06 10.67 -7.02
N GLY A 263 -13.65 11.84 -6.73
CA GLY A 263 -14.97 11.97 -6.10
C GLY A 263 -14.96 11.84 -4.58
N TYR A 264 -13.79 11.81 -3.95
CA TYR A 264 -13.67 11.81 -2.49
C TYR A 264 -13.96 13.20 -1.90
N SER A 265 -14.37 13.22 -0.64
CA SER A 265 -14.40 14.45 0.16
C SER A 265 -13.47 14.30 1.35
N TYR A 266 -12.87 15.40 1.79
CA TYR A 266 -11.95 15.33 2.92
C TYR A 266 -12.64 14.75 4.17
N PRO A 267 -11.91 13.94 4.96
CA PRO A 267 -12.47 13.38 6.18
C PRO A 267 -12.64 14.51 7.19
N THR A 268 -13.67 14.42 8.03
CA THR A 268 -13.90 15.38 9.11
C THR A 268 -13.88 14.68 10.46
N ALA A 269 -13.41 15.39 11.47
CA ALA A 269 -13.39 14.87 12.83
C ALA A 269 -14.79 14.49 13.33
N ASP A 270 -15.81 15.25 12.91
CA ASP A 270 -17.20 14.98 13.27
C ASP A 270 -17.72 13.71 12.60
N LYS A 271 -17.47 13.51 11.29
CA LYS A 271 -17.86 12.29 10.58
C LYS A 271 -17.20 11.04 11.17
N ILE A 272 -15.91 11.11 11.49
CA ILE A 272 -15.20 10.03 12.17
C ILE A 272 -15.85 9.75 13.54
N ARG A 273 -16.06 10.77 14.37
CA ARG A 273 -16.65 10.58 15.71
C ARG A 273 -18.07 10.03 15.67
N SER A 274 -18.89 10.49 14.74
CA SER A 274 -20.30 10.12 14.71
C SER A 274 -20.49 8.68 14.25
N ASP A 275 -19.69 8.20 13.29
CA ASP A 275 -20.13 7.09 12.44
C ASP A 275 -19.02 6.10 12.04
N PHE A 276 -17.73 6.45 12.21
CA PHE A 276 -16.68 5.45 12.02
C PHE A 276 -16.67 4.43 13.17
N ASP A 277 -16.53 3.16 12.83
CA ASP A 277 -16.18 2.06 13.72
C ASP A 277 -15.07 1.21 13.09
N LEU A 278 -14.23 0.58 13.91
CA LEU A 278 -13.14 -0.25 13.43
C LEU A 278 -13.61 -1.45 12.60
N LEU A 279 -14.81 -1.97 12.88
CA LEU A 279 -15.43 -3.08 12.15
C LEU A 279 -16.19 -2.64 10.89
N LYS A 280 -16.25 -1.33 10.63
CA LYS A 280 -16.90 -0.75 9.45
C LYS A 280 -15.87 -0.47 8.36
N PHE A 281 -15.97 -1.17 7.24
CA PHE A 281 -15.11 -1.07 6.07
C PHE A 281 -15.77 -0.25 4.96
N SER A 282 -15.04 -0.05 3.86
CA SER A 282 -15.56 0.61 2.65
C SER A 282 -16.86 -0.02 2.17
N GLY A 283 -17.69 0.75 1.45
CA GLY A 283 -18.98 0.28 0.95
C GLY A 283 -20.04 0.06 2.04
N GLU A 284 -19.84 0.61 3.24
CA GLU A 284 -20.70 0.41 4.42
C GLU A 284 -20.78 -1.06 4.88
N HIS A 285 -19.75 -1.86 4.58
CA HIS A 285 -19.63 -3.24 5.04
C HIS A 285 -19.25 -3.29 6.52
N GLU A 286 -20.09 -3.88 7.36
CA GLU A 286 -19.83 -4.10 8.78
C GLU A 286 -19.55 -5.58 9.07
N VAL A 287 -18.34 -5.88 9.57
CA VAL A 287 -17.97 -7.25 9.91
C VAL A 287 -18.43 -7.61 11.33
N ALA A 288 -18.74 -8.88 11.55
CA ALA A 288 -19.18 -9.36 12.86
C ALA A 288 -18.10 -9.24 13.95
N GLU A 289 -18.52 -8.97 15.20
CA GLU A 289 -17.62 -8.80 16.37
C GLU A 289 -16.71 -10.02 16.63
N CYS A 290 -17.10 -11.23 16.21
CA CYS A 290 -16.25 -12.42 16.31
C CYS A 290 -14.92 -12.27 15.55
N TYR A 291 -14.86 -11.39 14.53
CA TYR A 291 -13.65 -11.10 13.78
C TYR A 291 -12.79 -9.97 14.38
N ARG A 292 -13.21 -9.34 15.48
CA ARG A 292 -12.49 -8.19 16.09
C ARG A 292 -11.01 -8.43 16.31
N SER A 293 -10.61 -9.64 16.72
CA SER A 293 -9.20 -10.00 16.94
C SER A 293 -8.36 -10.12 15.67
N GLN A 294 -8.99 -10.24 14.50
CA GLN A 294 -8.34 -10.22 13.21
C GLN A 294 -8.19 -8.80 12.63
N ILE A 295 -8.88 -7.81 13.20
CA ILE A 295 -8.78 -6.41 12.77
C ILE A 295 -7.66 -5.71 13.53
N LEU A 296 -6.57 -5.41 12.83
CA LEU A 296 -5.34 -4.92 13.44
C LEU A 296 -5.44 -3.45 13.89
N GLY A 297 -6.18 -2.63 13.16
CA GLY A 297 -6.34 -1.20 13.44
C GLY A 297 -6.81 -0.43 12.21
N ALA A 298 -6.67 0.89 12.22
CA ALA A 298 -7.06 1.74 11.10
C ALA A 298 -6.11 2.90 10.83
N TYR A 299 -6.14 3.39 9.58
CA TYR A 299 -5.19 4.36 9.06
C TYR A 299 -5.91 5.56 8.44
N ILE A 300 -5.50 6.78 8.81
CA ILE A 300 -5.81 7.97 8.00
C ILE A 300 -4.82 8.01 6.85
N SER A 301 -5.31 8.00 5.62
CA SER A 301 -4.47 7.97 4.41
C SER A 301 -4.47 9.33 3.72
N VAL A 302 -3.30 9.95 3.63
CA VAL A 302 -3.09 11.16 2.83
C VAL A 302 -2.56 10.75 1.47
N TRP A 303 -3.45 10.75 0.47
CA TRP A 303 -3.12 10.49 -0.92
C TRP A 303 -2.95 11.81 -1.68
N ALA A 304 -1.93 11.91 -2.53
CA ALA A 304 -1.53 13.16 -3.17
C ALA A 304 -1.76 13.17 -4.69
N ASP A 305 -2.88 12.62 -5.14
CA ASP A 305 -3.38 12.64 -6.53
C ASP A 305 -3.26 14.02 -7.19
N VAL A 306 -3.58 15.08 -6.44
CA VAL A 306 -3.28 16.46 -6.82
C VAL A 306 -2.30 17.04 -5.82
N ALA A 307 -1.02 16.69 -5.96
CA ALA A 307 0.05 17.02 -5.01
C ALA A 307 0.11 18.51 -4.61
N GLU A 308 -0.20 19.41 -5.54
CA GLU A 308 -0.15 20.87 -5.32
C GLU A 308 -1.43 21.45 -4.69
N ALA A 309 -2.48 20.64 -4.47
CA ALA A 309 -3.74 21.15 -3.94
C ALA A 309 -3.60 21.71 -2.51
N GLN A 310 -2.65 21.19 -1.72
CA GLN A 310 -2.36 21.70 -0.38
C GLN A 310 -0.86 21.60 -0.04
N THR A 311 -0.38 22.54 0.78
CA THR A 311 0.96 22.48 1.37
C THR A 311 0.98 21.45 2.51
N THR A 312 2.16 20.91 2.82
CA THR A 312 2.36 20.00 3.97
C THR A 312 1.91 20.64 5.29
N GLU A 313 2.12 21.95 5.46
CA GLU A 313 1.64 22.70 6.63
C GLU A 313 0.11 22.60 6.80
N ILE A 314 -0.66 22.78 5.72
CA ILE A 314 -2.13 22.66 5.76
C ILE A 314 -2.53 21.22 6.10
N ILE A 315 -1.86 20.24 5.50
CA ILE A 315 -2.12 18.82 5.73
C ILE A 315 -1.88 18.48 7.21
N LEU A 316 -0.72 18.86 7.78
CA LEU A 316 -0.38 18.64 9.19
C LEU A 316 -1.40 19.28 10.14
N LYS A 317 -1.85 20.50 9.83
CA LYS A 317 -2.88 21.20 10.60
C LYS A 317 -4.21 20.44 10.59
N ASN A 318 -4.59 19.87 9.46
CA ASN A 318 -5.82 19.09 9.34
C ASN A 318 -5.69 17.72 10.00
N LEU A 319 -4.55 17.03 9.85
CA LEU A 319 -4.26 15.79 10.59
C LEU A 319 -4.34 15.98 12.11
N ALA A 320 -3.86 17.11 12.64
CA ALA A 320 -3.98 17.43 14.07
C ALA A 320 -5.44 17.52 14.57
N ARG A 321 -6.40 17.76 13.67
CA ARG A 321 -7.84 17.74 13.98
C ARG A 321 -8.45 16.33 13.88
N LEU A 322 -7.96 15.50 12.95
CA LEU A 322 -8.47 14.16 12.68
C LEU A 322 -7.96 13.11 13.66
N MET A 323 -6.67 13.20 14.04
CA MET A 323 -6.03 12.23 14.93
C MET A 323 -6.74 12.02 16.28
N PRO A 324 -7.21 13.09 16.98
CA PRO A 324 -8.05 12.91 18.17
C PRO A 324 -9.31 12.10 17.90
N ALA A 325 -10.03 12.39 16.81
CA ALA A 325 -11.28 11.71 16.47
C ALA A 325 -11.08 10.21 16.23
N LEU A 326 -10.03 9.81 15.49
CA LEU A 326 -9.73 8.39 15.30
C LEU A 326 -9.24 7.72 16.60
N SER A 327 -8.47 8.44 17.42
CA SER A 327 -8.02 7.90 18.72
C SER A 327 -9.15 7.64 19.71
N GLU A 328 -10.26 8.36 19.60
CA GLU A 328 -11.48 8.09 20.40
C GLU A 328 -12.17 6.79 19.97
N LYS A 329 -11.97 6.34 18.71
CA LYS A 329 -12.60 5.15 18.13
C LYS A 329 -11.79 3.86 18.28
N ILE A 330 -10.48 3.98 18.48
CA ILE A 330 -9.58 2.84 18.63
C ILE A 330 -8.98 2.87 20.04
N LEU A 331 -9.53 2.01 20.90
CA LEU A 331 -9.12 1.90 22.30
C LEU A 331 -7.80 1.11 22.43
N LEU A 332 -7.00 1.46 23.45
CA LEU A 332 -5.65 0.92 23.71
C LEU A 332 -5.65 -0.50 24.26
#